data_AF-A0A561F259-F1
#
_entry.id   AF-A0A561F259-F1
#
_cell.length_a   1.000
_cell.length_b   1.000
_cell.length_c   1.000
_cell.angle_alpha   90.00
_cell.angle_beta   90.00
_cell.angle_gamma   90.00
#
_symmetry.space_group_name_H-M   'P 1'
#
loop_
_entity.id
_entity.type
_entity.pdbx_description
1 polymer ?
#
loop_
_entity_poly.entity_id
_entity_poly.type
_entity_poly.pdbx_seq_one_letter_code
_entity_poly.pdbx_strand_id
1 'polypeptide(L)'
;MAEPFTFVVDADGVLRLAPRRSEHVVCAGGEAVLSAGEMSFREEPGQWTVEEVSNQSTGYCPDVSSWPAVAKALDRIGIARPSGFTHEVVFRGCRSCRELNIVREEDFICVFCGEDLPRRWNVTERDR
;
A
#
# COMPACT_ATOMS: atom_id res chain seq x y z
N MET A 1 17.11 8.58 10.70
CA MET A 1 16.38 7.69 9.77
C MET A 1 16.18 8.44 8.47
N ALA A 2 16.42 7.82 7.32
CA ALA A 2 16.12 8.43 6.03
C ALA A 2 14.61 8.53 5.84
N GLU A 3 14.15 9.55 5.12
CA GLU A 3 12.73 9.74 4.84
C GLU A 3 12.24 8.65 3.88
N PRO A 4 11.10 7.97 4.14
CA PRO A 4 10.59 6.91 3.27
C PRO A 4 10.06 7.48 1.94
N PHE A 5 10.16 6.70 0.88
CA PHE A 5 9.65 7.03 -0.46
C PHE A 5 8.18 6.65 -0.61
N THR A 6 7.45 7.45 -1.38
CA THR A 6 6.20 7.03 -2.00
C THR A 6 6.53 6.00 -3.08
N PHE A 7 5.81 4.89 -3.14
CA PHE A 7 5.97 3.93 -4.24
C PHE A 7 4.64 3.53 -4.87
N VAL A 8 4.72 3.13 -6.14
CA VAL A 8 3.69 2.35 -6.81
C VAL A 8 4.32 1.17 -7.55
N VAL A 9 3.59 0.07 -7.66
CA VAL A 9 3.86 -1.00 -8.60
C VAL A 9 2.80 -0.91 -9.68
N ASP A 10 3.20 -0.50 -10.89
CA ASP A 10 2.24 -0.33 -11.98
C ASP A 10 1.72 -1.67 -12.52
N ALA A 11 0.78 -1.63 -13.46
CA ALA A 11 0.15 -2.80 -14.06
C ALA A 11 1.15 -3.77 -14.73
N ASP A 12 2.31 -3.27 -15.19
CA ASP A 12 3.38 -4.07 -15.77
C ASP A 12 4.32 -4.68 -14.71
N GLY A 13 4.10 -4.34 -13.44
CA GLY A 13 4.92 -4.79 -12.31
C GLY A 13 6.24 -4.04 -12.19
N VAL A 14 6.31 -2.79 -12.69
CA VAL A 14 7.46 -1.91 -12.50
C VAL A 14 7.30 -1.14 -11.20
N LEU A 15 8.34 -1.17 -10.37
CA LEU A 15 8.43 -0.36 -9.15
C LEU A 15 8.83 1.07 -9.51
N ARG A 16 7.99 2.03 -9.15
CA ARG A 16 8.26 3.47 -9.27
C ARG A 16 8.39 4.06 -7.88
N LEU A 17 9.39 4.91 -7.68
CA LEU A 17 9.64 5.61 -6.43
C LEU A 17 9.56 7.11 -6.65
N ALA A 18 9.01 7.82 -5.67
CA ALA A 18 9.00 9.27 -5.60
C ALA A 18 9.34 9.72 -4.17
N PRO A 19 9.91 10.93 -3.97
CA PRO A 19 10.12 11.49 -2.64
C PRO A 19 8.82 11.52 -1.82
N ARG A 20 8.94 11.39 -0.48
CA ARG A 20 7.78 11.46 0.44
C ARG A 20 6.94 12.70 0.17
N ARG A 21 5.62 12.57 0.32
CA ARG A 21 4.60 13.61 0.04
C ARG A 21 4.31 13.84 -1.44
N SER A 22 4.96 13.10 -2.34
CA SER A 22 4.41 12.93 -3.68
C SER A 22 3.15 12.08 -3.58
N GLU A 23 2.06 12.54 -4.17
CA GLU A 23 0.83 11.75 -4.24
C GLU A 23 1.07 10.47 -5.04
N HIS A 24 0.58 9.33 -4.55
CA HIS A 24 0.70 8.04 -5.25
C HIS A 24 0.14 8.12 -6.68
N VAL A 25 -0.94 8.88 -6.87
CA VAL A 25 -1.59 9.07 -8.17
C VAL A 25 -0.65 9.75 -9.16
N VAL A 26 0.12 10.74 -8.72
CA VAL A 26 1.14 11.41 -9.54
C VAL A 26 2.29 10.44 -9.85
N CYS A 27 2.71 9.63 -8.87
CA CYS A 27 3.76 8.61 -9.07
C CYS A 27 3.36 7.54 -10.10
N ALA A 28 2.06 7.18 -10.15
CA ALA A 28 1.50 6.27 -11.13
C ALA A 28 1.14 6.93 -12.47
N GLY A 29 1.23 8.26 -12.59
CA GLY A 29 0.74 8.98 -13.77
C GLY A 29 -0.79 8.93 -13.94
N GLY A 30 -1.54 8.64 -12.87
CA GLY A 30 -3.00 8.51 -12.90
C GLY A 30 -3.52 7.11 -13.27
N GLU A 31 -2.63 6.14 -13.49
CA GLU A 31 -2.98 4.80 -13.94
C GLU A 31 -3.31 3.85 -12.78
N ALA A 32 -3.96 2.73 -13.11
CA ALA A 32 -4.20 1.65 -12.17
C ALA A 32 -2.87 1.01 -11.71
N VAL A 33 -2.83 0.59 -10.44
CA VAL A 33 -1.64 0.01 -9.81
C VAL A 33 -1.94 -1.37 -9.24
N LEU A 34 -0.93 -2.25 -9.22
CA LEU A 34 -0.98 -3.52 -8.52
C LEU A 34 -0.78 -3.35 -7.01
N SER A 35 -0.04 -2.31 -6.60
CA SER A 35 0.16 -1.92 -5.20
C SER A 35 0.65 -0.48 -5.11
N ALA A 36 0.45 0.16 -3.97
CA ALA A 36 0.94 1.49 -3.65
C ALA A 36 1.16 1.64 -2.14
N GLY A 37 2.09 2.49 -1.75
CA GLY A 37 2.35 2.74 -0.33
C GLY A 37 3.61 3.51 -0.08
N GLU A 38 4.25 3.26 1.07
CA GLU A 38 5.49 3.91 1.45
C GLU A 38 6.56 2.87 1.77
N MET A 39 7.82 3.14 1.44
CA MET A 39 8.93 2.28 1.83
C MET A 39 10.22 3.04 2.09
N SER A 40 11.01 2.59 3.07
CA SER A 40 12.35 3.08 3.35
C SER A 40 13.38 2.01 2.99
N PHE A 41 14.60 2.46 2.68
CA PHE A 41 15.71 1.58 2.35
C PHE A 41 16.87 1.82 3.29
N ARG A 42 17.61 0.76 3.56
CA ARG A 42 18.88 0.76 4.26
C ARG A 42 19.93 0.10 3.38
N GLU A 43 21.12 0.66 3.38
CA GLU A 43 22.27 0.02 2.78
C GLU A 43 22.95 -0.86 3.85
N GLU A 44 23.03 -2.15 3.57
CA GLU A 44 23.93 -3.08 4.25
C GLU A 44 25.17 -3.28 3.38
N PRO A 45 26.31 -3.76 3.91
CA PRO A 45 27.55 -3.88 3.13
C PRO A 45 27.36 -4.59 1.79
N GLY A 46 27.29 -3.81 0.71
CA GLY A 46 27.13 -4.28 -0.67
C GLY A 46 25.70 -4.61 -1.13
N GLN A 47 24.67 -4.36 -0.32
CA GLN A 47 23.28 -4.68 -0.69
C GLN A 47 22.26 -3.67 -0.12
N TRP A 48 21.33 -3.22 -0.96
CA TRP A 48 20.16 -2.49 -0.53
C TRP A 48 19.08 -3.44 0.01
N THR A 49 18.52 -3.08 1.17
CA THR A 49 17.39 -3.78 1.78
C THR A 49 16.25 -2.81 2.07
N VAL A 50 15.01 -3.27 1.90
CA VAL A 50 13.83 -2.54 2.38
C VAL A 50 13.81 -2.63 3.90
N GLU A 51 13.90 -1.49 4.57
CA GLU A 51 13.85 -1.41 6.04
C GLU A 51 12.41 -1.43 6.54
N GLU A 52 11.56 -0.56 6.00
CA GLU A 52 10.13 -0.54 6.29
C GLU A 52 9.33 -0.45 4.99
N VAL A 53 8.16 -1.08 4.95
CA VAL A 53 7.24 -1.01 3.83
C VAL A 53 5.80 -1.16 4.29
N SER A 54 4.94 -0.25 3.84
CA SER A 54 3.50 -0.25 4.11
C SER A 54 2.71 -0.21 2.80
N ASN A 55 1.47 -0.67 2.85
CA ASN A 55 0.49 -0.48 1.77
C ASN A 55 -0.35 0.80 1.99
N GLN A 56 0.16 1.75 2.77
CA GLN A 56 -0.57 2.97 3.14
C GLN A 56 -0.67 3.93 1.96
N SER A 57 -1.72 3.76 1.17
CA SER A 57 -2.12 4.73 0.15
C SER A 57 -3.61 5.00 0.30
N THR A 58 -3.97 6.18 0.79
CA THR A 58 -5.38 6.61 0.76
C THR A 58 -5.84 6.94 -0.65
N GLY A 59 -4.92 7.05 -1.62
CA GLY A 59 -5.20 7.26 -3.05
C GLY A 59 -5.55 5.98 -3.82
N TYR A 60 -5.02 4.82 -3.44
CA TYR A 60 -5.32 3.54 -4.12
C TYR A 60 -5.93 2.46 -3.22
N CYS A 61 -5.74 2.57 -1.90
CA CYS A 61 -6.22 1.62 -0.89
C CYS A 61 -5.95 0.14 -1.21
N PRO A 62 -4.73 -0.25 -1.62
CA PRO A 62 -4.45 -1.64 -1.99
C PRO A 62 -4.64 -2.59 -0.80
N ASP A 63 -5.18 -3.79 -1.05
CA ASP A 63 -5.33 -4.82 -0.01
C ASP A 63 -3.97 -5.39 0.41
N VAL A 64 -3.89 -6.02 1.58
CA VAL A 64 -2.71 -6.78 2.03
C VAL A 64 -2.30 -7.86 1.03
N SER A 65 -3.26 -8.42 0.28
CA SER A 65 -3.00 -9.38 -0.79
C SER A 65 -2.24 -8.79 -1.99
N SER A 66 -1.98 -7.48 -2.02
CA SER A 66 -1.14 -6.82 -3.03
C SER A 66 0.36 -7.05 -2.82
N TRP A 67 0.78 -7.50 -1.64
CA TRP A 67 2.19 -7.73 -1.29
C TRP A 67 2.99 -8.53 -2.36
N PRO A 68 2.46 -9.62 -2.95
CA PRO A 68 3.20 -10.38 -3.95
C PRO A 68 3.64 -9.56 -5.18
N ALA A 69 2.93 -8.49 -5.52
CA ALA A 69 3.35 -7.58 -6.60
C ALA A 69 4.59 -6.77 -6.19
N VAL A 70 4.61 -6.23 -4.97
CA VAL A 70 5.75 -5.52 -4.39
C VAL A 70 6.96 -6.44 -4.28
N ALA A 71 6.75 -7.64 -3.73
CA ALA A 71 7.79 -8.65 -3.58
C ALA A 71 8.46 -8.99 -4.92
N LYS A 72 7.67 -9.30 -5.96
CA LYS A 72 8.18 -9.58 -7.30
C LYS A 72 8.93 -8.40 -7.91
N ALA A 73 8.45 -7.18 -7.70
CA ALA A 73 9.10 -5.99 -8.24
C ALA A 73 10.47 -5.75 -7.59
N LEU A 74 10.58 -5.93 -6.27
CA LEU A 74 11.86 -5.85 -5.54
C LEU A 74 12.83 -6.98 -5.94
N ASP A 75 12.32 -8.22 -6.07
CA ASP A 75 13.12 -9.38 -6.49
C ASP A 75 13.74 -9.17 -7.89
N ARG A 76 12.98 -8.57 -8.82
CA ARG A 76 13.46 -8.27 -10.19
C ARG A 76 14.65 -7.30 -10.22
N ILE A 77 14.74 -6.39 -9.26
CA ILE A 77 15.81 -5.38 -9.17
C ILE A 77 16.89 -5.73 -8.13
N GLY A 78 16.80 -6.91 -7.51
CA GLY A 78 17.81 -7.42 -6.58
C GLY A 78 17.85 -6.75 -5.22
N ILE A 79 16.78 -6.05 -4.82
CA ILE A 79 16.67 -5.43 -3.48
C ILE A 79 16.16 -6.47 -2.48
N ALA A 80 16.86 -6.64 -1.36
CA ALA A 80 16.42 -7.51 -0.28
C ALA A 80 15.13 -6.96 0.36
N ARG A 81 14.23 -7.85 0.78
CA ARG A 81 12.90 -7.48 1.25
C ARG A 81 12.44 -8.36 2.41
N PRO A 82 11.51 -7.86 3.25
CA PRO A 82 10.80 -8.68 4.22
C PRO A 82 9.92 -9.76 3.55
N SER A 83 9.27 -10.59 4.36
CA SER A 83 8.33 -11.61 3.90
C SER A 83 6.93 -11.06 3.57
N GLY A 84 6.59 -9.89 4.09
CA GLY A 84 5.31 -9.19 4.00
C GLY A 84 5.49 -7.69 4.16
N PHE A 85 4.39 -6.93 4.15
CA PHE A 85 4.42 -5.54 4.60
C PHE A 85 4.88 -5.49 6.06
N THR A 86 5.81 -4.59 6.39
CA THR A 86 6.19 -4.38 7.81
C THR A 86 5.10 -3.64 8.58
N HIS A 87 4.30 -2.85 7.85
CA HIS A 87 3.13 -2.15 8.37
C HIS A 87 1.94 -2.35 7.44
N GLU A 88 1.03 -3.24 7.80
CA GLU A 88 -0.20 -3.50 7.05
C GLU A 88 -1.31 -2.51 7.42
N VAL A 89 -2.02 -2.02 6.40
CA VAL A 89 -3.19 -1.16 6.51
C VAL A 89 -4.36 -1.83 5.82
N VAL A 90 -5.39 -2.19 6.58
CA VAL A 90 -6.57 -2.88 6.07
C VAL A 90 -7.67 -1.86 5.75
N PHE A 91 -7.76 -1.45 4.49
CA PHE A 91 -8.79 -0.52 4.02
C PHE A 91 -10.13 -1.22 3.77
N ARG A 92 -11.23 -0.61 4.23
CA ARG A 92 -12.60 -1.07 3.94
C ARG A 92 -13.53 0.10 3.67
N GLY A 93 -14.39 -0.05 2.66
CA GLY A 93 -15.47 0.92 2.40
C GLY A 93 -16.73 0.50 3.13
N CYS A 94 -17.32 1.38 3.94
CA CYS A 94 -18.60 1.10 4.58
C CYS A 94 -19.73 1.10 3.53
N ARG A 95 -20.55 0.05 3.48
CA ARG A 95 -21.68 0.00 2.52
C ARG A 95 -22.85 0.88 2.92
N SER A 96 -22.94 1.27 4.19
CA SER A 96 -24.02 2.10 4.74
C SER A 96 -23.74 3.58 4.52
N CYS A 97 -22.65 4.11 5.10
CA CYS A 97 -22.32 5.53 5.03
C CYS A 97 -21.31 5.90 3.93
N ARG A 98 -20.75 4.92 3.20
CA ARG A 98 -19.75 5.10 2.12
C ARG A 98 -18.38 5.64 2.56
N GLU A 99 -18.16 5.80 3.86
CA GLU A 99 -16.86 6.24 4.37
C GLU A 99 -15.79 5.15 4.24
N LEU A 100 -14.57 5.59 3.93
CA LEU A 100 -13.38 4.76 3.94
C LEU A 100 -12.89 4.58 5.39
N ASN A 101 -12.65 3.33 5.78
CA ASN A 101 -12.17 2.95 7.10
C ASN A 101 -10.82 2.25 7.00
N ILE A 102 -10.03 2.39 8.06
CA ILE A 102 -8.87 1.55 8.35
C ILE A 102 -9.27 0.65 9.51
N VAL A 103 -9.32 -0.66 9.28
CA VAL A 103 -9.58 -1.66 10.31
C VAL A 103 -8.35 -1.74 11.23
N ARG A 104 -8.59 -1.67 12.54
CA ARG A 104 -7.56 -1.83 13.58
C ARG A 104 -7.93 -3.05 14.42
N GLU A 105 -6.93 -3.82 14.83
CA GLU A 105 -7.11 -4.94 15.77
C GLU A 105 -8.19 -5.94 15.32
N GLU A 106 -8.33 -6.14 14.00
CA GLU A 106 -9.33 -7.01 13.38
C GLU A 106 -10.80 -6.63 13.68
N ASP A 107 -11.05 -5.41 14.14
CA ASP A 107 -12.40 -4.91 14.43
C ASP A 107 -13.05 -4.31 13.16
N PHE A 108 -13.93 -5.09 12.53
CA PHE A 108 -14.62 -4.72 11.29
C PHE A 108 -15.88 -3.90 11.57
N ILE A 109 -15.74 -2.77 12.26
CA ILE A 109 -16.83 -1.83 12.56
C ILE A 109 -16.51 -0.46 11.97
N CYS A 110 -17.48 0.17 11.32
CA CYS A 110 -17.32 1.48 10.75
C CYS A 110 -17.28 2.54 11.86
N VAL A 111 -16.17 3.26 12.01
CA VAL A 111 -16.01 4.26 13.08
C VAL A 111 -16.96 5.46 12.94
N PHE A 112 -17.51 5.67 11.73
CA PHE A 112 -18.39 6.79 11.44
C PHE A 112 -19.88 6.52 11.74
N CYS A 113 -20.34 5.27 11.62
CA CYS A 113 -21.77 4.95 11.75
C CYS A 113 -22.07 3.69 12.59
N GLY A 114 -21.05 2.95 13.03
CA GLY A 114 -21.19 1.76 13.86
C GLY A 114 -21.60 0.48 13.12
N GLU A 115 -21.83 0.53 11.82
CA GLU A 115 -22.21 -0.64 11.00
C GLU A 115 -21.03 -1.57 10.71
N ASP A 116 -21.34 -2.86 10.50
CA ASP A 116 -20.36 -3.87 10.12
C ASP A 116 -19.67 -3.53 8.79
N LEU A 117 -18.33 -3.61 8.78
CA LEU A 117 -17.51 -3.49 7.59
C LEU A 117 -17.36 -4.85 6.88
N PRO A 118 -17.24 -4.86 5.54
CA PRO A 118 -16.95 -6.08 4.80
C PRO A 118 -15.63 -6.73 5.24
N ARG A 119 -15.64 -8.06 5.46
CA ARG A 119 -14.43 -8.82 5.78
C ARG A 119 -13.45 -8.87 4.61
N ARG A 120 -13.97 -8.96 3.40
CA ARG A 120 -13.18 -8.93 2.16
C ARG A 120 -12.99 -7.49 1.72
N TRP A 121 -11.84 -7.22 1.12
CA TRP A 121 -11.55 -5.94 0.51
C TRP A 121 -12.62 -5.56 -0.52
N ASN A 122 -13.05 -4.30 -0.48
CA ASN A 122 -14.17 -3.79 -1.27
C ASN A 122 -13.99 -2.34 -1.70
N VAL A 123 -12.74 -1.85 -1.75
CA VAL A 123 -12.45 -0.46 -2.12
C VAL A 123 -12.00 -0.44 -3.57
N THR A 124 -12.85 -0.05 -4.51
CA THR A 124 -12.43 0.14 -5.90
C THR A 124 -12.29 1.63 -6.22
N GLU A 125 -11.57 1.96 -7.30
CA GLU A 125 -11.48 3.34 -7.81
C GLU A 125 -12.87 3.97 -8.08
N ARG A 126 -13.90 3.13 -8.29
CA ARG A 126 -15.29 3.54 -8.53
C ARG A 126 -16.11 3.83 -7.26
N ASP A 127 -15.58 3.53 -6.08
CA ASP A 127 -16.26 3.77 -4.80
C ASP A 127 -15.91 5.13 -4.19
N ARG A 128 -15.33 6.03 -5.00
CA ARG A 128 -14.91 7.40 -4.61
C ARG A 128 -15.59 8.47 -5.44
#